data_AF-A0A1C7WBU2-F1
#
_entry.id   AF-A0A1C7WBU2-F1
#
_cell.length_a   1.000
_cell.length_b   1.000
_cell.length_c   1.000
_cell.angle_alpha   90.00
_cell.angle_beta   90.00
_cell.angle_gamma   90.00
#
_symmetry.space_group_name_H-M   'P 1'
#
loop_
_entity.id
_entity.type
_entity.pdbx_description
1 polymer ?
#
loop_
_entity_poly.entity_id
_entity_poly.type
_entity_poly.pdbx_seq_one_letter_code
_entity_poly.pdbx_strand_id
1 'polypeptide(L)'
;MKAHYLTVTLAFGLFSLPAVAGNSDAVAVYSTQQSQGSAAIGSHVFYTKDFTVAVTNLSDKDIDLSKLCLQASSANGKVFELDTVDEKLMSGILKPKAMVKGLAVFASNDESVYNASLVKMSDKCQ
;
A
#
# COMPACT_ATOMS: atom_id res chain seq x y z
N MET A 1 -56.63 37.32 20.98
CA MET A 1 -55.89 36.09 20.57
C MET A 1 -54.41 36.40 20.68
N LYS A 2 -53.68 35.76 21.60
CA LYS A 2 -52.24 35.95 21.79
C LYS A 2 -51.53 34.69 21.29
N ALA A 3 -50.81 34.81 20.18
CA ALA A 3 -50.00 33.73 19.64
C ALA A 3 -48.61 33.80 20.27
N HIS A 4 -48.25 32.76 21.03
CA HIS A 4 -46.90 32.58 21.55
C HIS A 4 -46.09 31.81 20.50
N TYR A 5 -45.08 32.47 19.92
CA TYR A 5 -44.12 31.84 19.02
C TYR A 5 -43.06 31.11 19.86
N LEU A 6 -42.96 29.80 19.69
CA LEU A 6 -41.94 28.95 20.33
C LEU A 6 -40.85 28.66 19.29
N THR A 7 -39.72 29.35 19.39
CA THR A 7 -38.59 29.19 18.48
C THR A 7 -37.78 27.96 18.88
N VAL A 8 -37.74 26.94 18.02
CA VAL A 8 -36.94 25.71 18.21
C VAL A 8 -35.56 25.93 17.61
N THR A 9 -34.51 25.91 18.45
CA THR A 9 -33.12 26.05 18.02
C THR A 9 -32.54 24.68 17.66
N LEU A 10 -32.26 24.45 16.37
CA LEU A 10 -31.67 23.21 15.87
C LEU A 10 -30.13 23.29 15.97
N ALA A 11 -29.53 22.59 16.95
CA ALA A 11 -28.09 22.54 17.12
C ALA A 11 -27.47 21.48 16.18
N PHE A 12 -26.80 21.93 15.11
CA PHE A 12 -25.97 21.07 14.26
C PHE A 12 -24.62 20.80 14.96
N GLY A 13 -24.51 19.66 15.65
CA GLY A 13 -23.24 19.17 16.16
C GLY A 13 -22.41 18.57 15.03
N LEU A 14 -21.38 19.29 14.59
CA LEU A 14 -20.33 18.77 13.70
C LEU A 14 -19.43 17.82 14.50
N PHE A 15 -19.70 16.51 14.41
CA PHE A 15 -18.75 15.49 14.84
C PHE A 15 -17.62 15.40 13.80
N SER A 16 -16.52 16.10 14.05
CA SER A 16 -15.28 15.88 13.30
C SER A 16 -14.64 14.57 13.76
N LEU A 17 -14.71 13.55 12.90
CA LEU A 17 -13.94 12.31 13.07
C LEU A 17 -12.44 12.64 12.94
N PRO A 18 -11.58 12.24 13.88
CA PRO A 18 -10.14 12.37 13.68
C PRO A 18 -9.73 11.43 12.54
N ALA A 19 -9.27 11.99 11.42
CA ALA A 19 -8.61 11.24 10.39
C ALA A 19 -7.27 10.72 10.93
N VAL A 20 -7.16 9.41 11.16
CA VAL A 20 -5.87 8.77 11.44
C VAL A 20 -5.10 8.73 10.12
N ALA A 21 -4.12 9.61 9.97
CA ALA A 21 -3.19 9.55 8.85
C ALA A 21 -2.33 8.28 8.99
N GLY A 22 -2.37 7.39 8.00
CA GLY A 22 -1.44 6.27 7.90
C GLY A 22 -0.03 6.83 7.76
N ASN A 23 0.90 6.46 8.65
CA ASN A 23 2.27 6.99 8.66
C ASN A 23 3.14 6.34 7.56
N SER A 24 2.65 6.21 6.32
CA SER A 24 3.42 5.65 5.20
C SER A 24 4.69 6.46 4.92
N ASP A 25 4.68 7.77 5.21
CA ASP A 25 5.82 8.67 5.02
C ASP A 25 7.03 8.32 5.90
N ALA A 26 6.83 7.51 6.95
CA ALA A 26 7.90 7.03 7.81
C ALA A 26 8.47 5.66 7.39
N VAL A 27 7.96 5.07 6.30
CA VAL A 27 8.41 3.78 5.77
C VAL A 27 9.25 4.01 4.52
N ALA A 28 10.54 3.67 4.58
CA ALA A 28 11.39 3.65 3.39
C ALA A 28 11.35 2.28 2.73
N VAL A 29 11.20 2.26 1.40
CA VAL A 29 11.23 1.05 0.59
C VAL A 29 12.43 1.11 -0.36
N TYR A 30 13.36 0.18 -0.19
CA TYR A 30 14.46 -0.05 -1.11
C TYR A 30 14.12 -1.28 -1.95
N SER A 31 14.24 -1.18 -3.27
CA SER A 31 13.92 -2.30 -4.15
C SER A 31 14.97 -2.47 -5.24
N THR A 32 15.30 -3.71 -5.55
CA THR A 32 16.21 -4.07 -6.64
C THR A 32 15.52 -5.05 -7.56
N GLN A 33 15.39 -4.67 -8.83
CA GLN A 33 14.86 -5.53 -9.88
C GLN A 33 15.68 -6.82 -9.96
N GLN A 34 15.01 -7.96 -10.08
CA GLN A 34 15.63 -9.27 -10.24
C GLN A 34 15.36 -9.81 -11.65
N SER A 35 14.33 -10.63 -11.79
CA SER A 35 13.93 -11.34 -13.00
C SER A 35 12.63 -10.79 -13.59
N GLN A 36 12.44 -11.07 -14.87
CA GLN A 36 11.16 -11.01 -15.56
C GLN A 36 10.73 -12.44 -15.86
N GLY A 37 9.44 -12.72 -15.76
CA GLY A 37 8.90 -14.04 -15.99
C GLY A 37 7.49 -13.99 -16.57
N SER A 38 6.93 -15.17 -16.74
CA SER A 38 5.54 -15.35 -17.16
C SER A 38 5.01 -16.65 -16.57
N ALA A 39 3.71 -16.69 -16.31
CA ALA A 39 3.02 -17.88 -15.87
C ALA A 39 1.72 -18.05 -16.66
N ALA A 40 1.25 -19.29 -16.73
CA ALA A 40 0.02 -19.64 -17.42
C ALA A 40 -0.83 -20.58 -16.57
N ILE A 41 -2.12 -20.28 -16.43
CA ILE A 41 -3.11 -21.11 -15.77
C ILE A 41 -4.26 -21.35 -16.75
N GLY A 42 -4.28 -22.53 -17.35
CA GLY A 42 -5.21 -22.85 -18.43
C GLY A 42 -4.96 -21.97 -19.66
N SER A 43 -5.93 -21.12 -20.01
CA SER A 43 -5.83 -20.17 -21.13
C SER A 43 -5.38 -18.77 -20.70
N HIS A 44 -5.23 -18.52 -19.39
CA HIS A 44 -4.78 -17.24 -18.88
C HIS A 44 -3.26 -17.21 -18.82
N VAL A 45 -2.66 -16.24 -19.49
CA VAL A 45 -1.22 -15.97 -19.43
C VAL A 45 -1.03 -14.62 -18.76
N PHE A 46 -0.11 -14.55 -17.81
CA PHE A 46 0.30 -13.31 -17.17
C PHE A 46 1.81 -13.23 -17.08
N TYR A 47 2.30 -12.01 -17.05
CA TYR A 47 3.70 -11.66 -16.99
C TYR A 47 4.03 -11.21 -15.58
N THR A 48 5.24 -11.49 -15.12
CA THR A 48 5.68 -11.20 -13.76
C THR A 48 6.99 -10.43 -13.74
N LYS A 49 7.17 -9.57 -12.75
CA LYS A 49 8.45 -8.93 -12.46
C LYS A 49 8.78 -9.01 -10.98
N ASP A 50 9.99 -9.46 -10.70
CA ASP A 50 10.45 -9.77 -9.37
C ASP A 50 11.32 -8.64 -8.81
N PHE A 51 11.13 -8.34 -7.54
CA PHE A 51 11.92 -7.37 -6.80
C PHE A 51 12.37 -7.97 -5.48
N THR A 52 13.65 -7.83 -5.16
CA THR A 52 14.09 -7.90 -3.78
C THR A 52 13.74 -6.57 -3.12
N VAL A 53 12.94 -6.61 -2.06
CA VAL A 53 12.42 -5.43 -1.35
C VAL A 53 12.91 -5.43 0.08
N ALA A 54 13.40 -4.27 0.55
CA ALA A 54 13.68 -4.00 1.95
C ALA A 54 12.81 -2.83 2.44
N VAL A 55 12.08 -3.06 3.52
CA VAL A 55 11.17 -2.11 4.16
C VAL A 55 11.78 -1.70 5.49
N THR A 56 11.98 -0.41 5.69
CA THR A 56 12.60 0.16 6.89
C THR A 56 11.66 1.13 7.57
N ASN A 57 11.50 0.99 8.88
CA ASN A 57 10.79 1.95 9.71
C ASN A 57 11.74 3.07 10.14
N LEU A 58 11.58 4.26 9.57
CA LEU A 58 12.40 5.42 9.91
C LEU A 58 11.88 6.19 11.13
N SER A 59 10.69 5.85 11.65
CA SER A 59 10.11 6.50 12.83
C SER A 59 10.65 5.96 14.15
N ASP A 60 10.17 6.57 15.24
CA ASP A 60 10.39 6.13 16.61
C ASP A 60 9.16 5.36 17.16
N LYS A 61 8.22 4.97 16.30
CA LYS A 61 6.99 4.23 16.65
C LYS A 61 6.94 2.87 15.96
N ASP A 62 6.23 1.93 16.54
CA ASP A 62 5.91 0.65 15.89
C ASP A 62 5.03 0.90 14.65
N ILE A 63 5.33 0.18 13.55
CA ILE A 63 4.52 0.20 12.32
C ILE A 63 3.93 -1.18 12.11
N ASP A 64 2.62 -1.23 11.94
CA ASP A 64 1.88 -2.45 11.62
C ASP A 64 1.84 -2.65 10.11
N LEU A 65 2.62 -3.61 9.61
CA LEU A 65 2.75 -3.88 8.17
C LEU A 65 1.47 -4.47 7.58
N SER A 66 0.59 -5.06 8.40
CA SER A 66 -0.69 -5.63 7.93
C SER A 66 -1.68 -4.59 7.41
N LYS A 67 -1.43 -3.31 7.71
CA LYS A 67 -2.23 -2.17 7.24
C LYS A 67 -1.69 -1.53 5.97
N LEU A 68 -0.63 -2.09 5.42
CA LEU A 68 0.09 -1.55 4.28
C LEU A 68 0.25 -2.63 3.21
N CYS A 69 0.40 -2.22 1.96
CA CYS A 69 0.64 -3.09 0.83
C CYS A 69 1.73 -2.53 -0.07
N LEU A 70 2.47 -3.44 -0.70
CA LEU A 70 3.44 -3.10 -1.72
C LEU A 70 2.73 -2.86 -3.06
N GLN A 71 3.16 -1.81 -3.75
CA GLN A 71 2.73 -1.52 -5.11
C GLN A 71 3.96 -1.26 -5.97
N ALA A 72 4.00 -1.85 -7.15
CA ALA A 72 4.97 -1.50 -8.17
C ALA A 72 4.34 -0.53 -9.16
N SER A 73 5.15 0.38 -9.70
CA SER A 73 4.71 1.32 -10.72
C SER A 73 5.80 1.55 -11.75
N SER A 74 5.39 1.84 -12.98
CA SER A 74 6.26 2.28 -14.07
C SER A 74 6.47 3.80 -14.02
N ALA A 75 7.45 4.29 -14.78
CA ALA A 75 7.77 5.72 -14.85
C ALA A 75 6.61 6.61 -15.30
N ASN A 76 5.63 6.07 -16.04
CA ASN A 76 4.42 6.78 -16.45
C ASN A 76 3.24 6.65 -15.44
N GLY A 77 3.47 6.04 -14.28
CA GLY A 77 2.48 5.96 -13.21
C GLY A 77 1.48 4.81 -13.31
N LYS A 78 1.60 3.88 -14.27
CA LYS A 78 0.82 2.63 -14.25
C LYS A 78 1.22 1.82 -13.02
N VAL A 79 0.23 1.40 -12.23
CA VAL A 79 0.41 0.56 -11.03
C VAL A 79 0.17 -0.89 -11.40
N PHE A 80 0.95 -1.79 -10.82
CA PHE A 80 0.87 -3.24 -11.03
C PHE A 80 0.51 -3.94 -9.73
N GLU A 81 -0.33 -4.96 -9.85
CA GLU A 81 -0.82 -5.75 -8.73
C GLU A 81 0.29 -6.64 -8.18
N LEU A 82 0.27 -6.84 -6.87
CA LEU A 82 1.16 -7.76 -6.18
C LEU A 82 0.59 -9.17 -6.34
N ASP A 83 1.38 -10.08 -6.91
CA ASP A 83 0.99 -11.48 -7.13
C ASP A 83 1.46 -12.37 -5.98
N THR A 84 2.75 -12.29 -5.65
CA THR A 84 3.37 -13.13 -4.62
C THR A 84 4.32 -12.29 -3.78
N VAL A 85 4.40 -12.55 -2.47
CA VAL A 85 5.24 -11.79 -1.55
C VAL A 85 5.69 -12.63 -0.37
N ASP A 86 6.92 -12.40 0.10
CA ASP A 86 7.39 -12.92 1.38
C ASP A 86 6.56 -12.30 2.52
N GLU A 87 5.90 -13.15 3.32
CA GLU A 87 4.93 -12.73 4.35
C GLU A 87 5.44 -11.62 5.29
N LYS A 88 6.71 -11.70 5.71
CA LYS A 88 7.39 -10.71 6.56
C LYS A 88 7.39 -9.27 6.01
N LEU A 89 7.12 -9.07 4.72
CA LEU A 89 7.01 -7.74 4.11
C LEU A 89 5.61 -7.13 4.29
N MET A 90 4.60 -7.93 4.64
CA MET A 90 3.20 -7.52 4.72
C MET A 90 2.51 -7.91 6.04
N SER A 91 3.20 -8.60 6.96
CA SER A 91 2.64 -8.98 8.25
C SER A 91 3.53 -8.57 9.42
N GLY A 92 2.91 -8.45 10.59
CA GLY A 92 3.60 -8.18 11.85
C GLY A 92 3.93 -6.70 12.10
N ILE A 93 4.65 -6.49 13.20
CA ILE A 93 5.04 -5.17 13.69
C ILE A 93 6.50 -4.91 13.36
N LEU A 94 6.75 -3.92 12.51
CA LEU A 94 8.08 -3.40 12.23
C LEU A 94 8.47 -2.39 13.30
N LYS A 95 9.38 -2.78 14.18
CA LYS A 95 9.88 -1.94 15.28
C LYS A 95 10.62 -0.70 14.76
N PRO A 96 10.73 0.37 15.58
CA PRO A 96 11.50 1.56 15.26
C PRO A 96 12.90 1.22 14.75
N LYS A 97 13.31 1.86 13.64
CA LYS A 97 14.62 1.68 12.98
C LYS A 97 14.90 0.26 12.47
N ALA A 98 13.95 -0.68 12.61
CA ALA A 98 14.11 -2.03 12.12
C ALA A 98 13.88 -2.10 10.60
N MET A 99 14.43 -3.16 10.00
CA MET A 99 14.30 -3.46 8.60
C MET A 99 13.90 -4.93 8.41
N VAL A 100 13.01 -5.17 7.46
CA VAL A 100 12.70 -6.50 6.94
C VAL A 100 12.99 -6.52 5.44
N LYS A 101 13.50 -7.65 4.94
CA LYS A 101 13.87 -7.82 3.53
C LYS A 101 13.30 -9.12 3.00
N GLY A 102 12.73 -9.12 1.79
CA GLY A 102 12.14 -10.29 1.15
C GLY A 102 11.93 -10.12 -0.34
N LEU A 103 11.27 -11.10 -0.95
CA LEU A 103 10.84 -11.09 -2.34
C LEU A 103 9.43 -10.48 -2.49
N ALA A 104 9.21 -9.71 -3.54
CA ALA A 104 7.90 -9.30 -4.02
C ALA A 104 7.82 -9.48 -5.53
N VAL A 105 6.76 -10.11 -6.00
CA VAL A 105 6.48 -10.41 -7.42
C VAL A 105 5.22 -9.66 -7.80
N PHE A 106 5.30 -8.87 -8.87
CA PHE A 106 4.16 -8.13 -9.42
C PHE A 106 3.75 -8.73 -10.76
N ALA A 107 2.47 -8.67 -11.09
CA ALA A 107 1.94 -9.26 -12.31
C ALA A 107 1.09 -8.31 -13.15
N SER A 108 0.95 -8.65 -14.44
CA SER A 108 0.01 -8.03 -15.38
C SER A 108 -0.37 -9.05 -16.47
N ASN A 109 -1.54 -8.88 -17.08
CA ASN A 109 -1.98 -9.68 -18.24
C ASN A 109 -1.23 -9.32 -19.54
N ASP A 110 -0.31 -8.36 -19.47
CA ASP A 110 0.53 -7.90 -20.57
C ASP A 110 1.98 -7.66 -20.08
N GLU A 111 2.91 -7.52 -21.02
CA GLU A 111 4.33 -7.28 -20.73
C GLU A 111 4.61 -5.93 -20.06
N SER A 112 3.60 -5.07 -19.86
CA SER A 112 3.84 -3.74 -19.31
C SER A 112 4.38 -3.75 -17.88
N VAL A 113 4.15 -4.84 -17.12
CA VAL A 113 4.77 -5.05 -15.80
C VAL A 113 6.29 -5.05 -15.85
N TYR A 114 6.90 -5.39 -16.99
CA TYR A 114 8.34 -5.31 -17.19
C TYR A 114 8.87 -3.88 -17.09
N ASN A 115 8.01 -2.88 -17.32
CA ASN A 115 8.34 -1.46 -17.16
C ASN A 115 8.18 -0.96 -15.72
N ALA A 116 7.74 -1.80 -14.78
CA ALA A 116 7.73 -1.43 -13.37
C ALA A 116 9.15 -1.12 -12.90
N SER A 117 9.35 0.07 -12.33
CA SER A 117 10.67 0.60 -11.97
C SER A 117 10.73 1.13 -10.54
N LEU A 118 9.58 1.29 -9.88
CA LEU A 118 9.47 1.81 -8.51
C LEU A 118 8.55 0.91 -7.70
N VAL A 119 9.03 0.41 -6.56
CA VAL A 119 8.20 -0.24 -5.53
C VAL A 119 8.02 0.72 -4.36
N LYS A 120 6.78 0.88 -3.89
CA LYS A 120 6.44 1.71 -2.73
C LYS A 120 5.48 0.99 -1.80
N MET A 121 5.38 1.49 -0.58
CA MET A 121 4.37 1.08 0.38
C MET A 121 3.17 2.03 0.29
N SER A 122 1.95 1.51 0.41
CA SER A 122 0.72 2.30 0.43
C SER A 122 -0.25 1.78 1.48
N ASP A 123 -1.04 2.68 2.05
CA ASP A 123 -2.20 2.39 2.89
C ASP A 123 -3.48 2.16 2.07
N LYS A 124 -3.42 2.37 0.75
CA LYS A 124 -4.52 2.15 -0.20
C LYS A 124 -4.31 0.85 -0.94
N CYS A 125 -4.71 -0.24 -0.32
CA CYS A 125 -4.67 -1.55 -0.93
C CYS A 125 -5.88 -1.73 -1.84
N GLN A 126 -5.63 -2.23 -3.05
CA GLN A 126 -6.66 -2.57 -4.04
C GLN A 126 -6.99 -4.05 -3.94
#